data_AF-A0A8J7NXI4-F1
#
_entry.id   AF-A0A8J7NXI4-F1
#
_cell.length_a   1.000
_cell.length_b   1.000
_cell.length_c   1.000
_cell.angle_alpha   90.00
_cell.angle_beta   90.00
_cell.angle_gamma   90.00
#
_symmetry.space_group_name_H-M   'P 1'
#
loop_
_entity.id
_entity.type
_entity.pdbx_description
1 polymer ?
#
loop_
_entity_poly.entity_id
_entity_poly.type
_entity_poly.pdbx_seq_one_letter_code
_entity_poly.pdbx_strand_id
1 'polypeptide(L)' 'MAIGIPKAEVMWEMPDKTRLTATAQARLFGNKYLHPQGSLIIQNPSTRDTGFYKCTAKNVIGTDSKATFVHVF' A
#
# COMPACT_ATOMS: atom_id res chain seq x y z
N MET A 1 -4.42 7.88 0.76
CA MET A 1 -4.56 8.09 -0.70
C MET A 1 -3.33 8.82 -1.20
N ALA A 2 -2.93 8.55 -2.44
CA ALA A 2 -1.86 9.29 -3.12
C ALA A 2 -2.44 10.00 -4.35
N ILE A 3 -1.98 11.21 -4.63
CA ILE A 3 -2.43 12.02 -5.76
C ILE A 3 -1.18 12.40 -6.56
N GLY A 4 -1.22 12.23 -7.87
CA GLY A 4 -0.13 12.60 -8.77
C GLY A 4 -0.67 12.92 -10.16
N ILE A 5 -0.10 13.95 -10.80
CA ILE A 5 -0.40 14.35 -12.17
C ILE A 5 0.92 14.40 -12.94
N PRO A 6 1.14 13.56 -13.98
CA PRO A 6 0.27 12.47 -14.45
C PRO A 6 0.02 11.40 -13.37
N LYS A 7 -1.04 10.60 -13.57
CA LYS A 7 -1.47 9.56 -12.61
C LYS A 7 -0.28 8.71 -12.16
N ALA A 8 -0.08 8.63 -10.85
CA ALA A 8 0.99 7.82 -10.27
C ALA A 8 0.56 6.36 -10.11
N GLU A 9 1.51 5.47 -10.36
CA GLU A 9 1.47 4.08 -9.93
C GLU A 9 1.76 4.04 -8.43
N VAL A 10 0.94 3.30 -7.67
CA VAL A 10 1.08 3.19 -6.21
C VAL A 10 1.53 1.79 -5.85
N MET A 11 2.61 1.69 -5.09
CA MET A 11 3.16 0.44 -4.57
C MET A 11 3.23 0.48 -3.05
N TRP A 12 2.83 -0.61 -2.40
CA TRP A 12 2.94 -0.81 -0.97
C TRP A 12 4.03 -1.83 -0.67
N GLU A 13 4.90 -1.53 0.31
CA GLU A 13 5.81 -2.48 0.95
C GLU A 13 5.29 -2.78 2.35
N MET A 14 5.08 -4.06 2.64
CA MET A 14 4.59 -4.59 3.92
C MET A 14 5.74 -4.83 4.92
N PRO A 15 5.42 -5.12 6.20
CA PRO A 15 6.43 -5.44 7.21
C PRO A 15 7.33 -6.62 6.83
N ASP A 16 6.76 -7.60 6.14
CA ASP A 16 7.44 -8.81 5.64
C ASP A 16 8.23 -8.59 4.34
N LYS A 17 8.38 -7.34 3.90
CA LYS A 17 9.02 -6.93 2.64
C LYS A 17 8.27 -7.32 1.36
N THR A 18 7.07 -7.90 1.46
CA THR A 18 6.20 -8.11 0.31
C THR A 18 5.83 -6.77 -0.32
N ARG A 19 5.95 -6.68 -1.64
CA ARG A 19 5.60 -5.49 -2.41
C ARG A 19 4.37 -5.75 -3.28
N LEU A 20 3.36 -4.89 -3.15
CA LEU A 20 2.14 -4.96 -3.93
C LEU A 20 1.90 -3.66 -4.69
N THR A 21 1.71 -3.78 -5.99
CA THR A 21 1.34 -2.65 -6.85
C THR A 21 -0.17 -2.58 -7.04
N ALA A 22 -0.75 -1.39 -6.89
CA ALA A 22 -2.15 -1.13 -7.16
C ALA A 22 -2.43 -1.22 -8.66
N THR A 23 -3.35 -2.10 -9.03
CA THR A 23 -3.78 -2.33 -10.42
C THR A 23 -5.14 -1.69 -10.70
N ALA A 24 -5.61 -1.73 -11.95
CA ALA A 24 -6.93 -1.21 -12.31
C ALA A 24 -8.08 -1.93 -11.58
N GLN A 25 -7.88 -3.19 -11.22
CA GLN A 25 -8.81 -4.00 -10.43
C GLN A 25 -8.32 -4.14 -8.99
N ALA A 26 -9.27 -4.20 -8.06
CA ALA A 26 -8.97 -4.48 -6.67
C ALA A 26 -8.44 -5.91 -6.51
N ARG A 27 -7.53 -6.12 -5.57
CA ARG A 27 -6.93 -7.43 -5.30
C ARG A 27 -6.87 -7.69 -3.81
N LEU A 28 -7.16 -8.93 -3.42
CA LEU A 28 -7.09 -9.40 -2.05
C LEU A 28 -5.89 -10.35 -1.89
N PHE A 29 -5.01 -10.05 -0.94
CA PHE A 29 -3.83 -10.83 -0.61
C PHE A 29 -3.90 -11.25 0.85
N GLY A 30 -4.44 -12.44 1.11
CA GLY A 30 -4.81 -12.85 2.47
C GLY A 30 -5.86 -11.89 3.03
N ASN A 31 -5.50 -11.12 4.05
CA ASN A 31 -6.36 -10.13 4.68
C ASN A 31 -6.12 -8.69 4.18
N LYS A 32 -5.21 -8.50 3.21
CA LYS A 32 -4.86 -7.19 2.66
C LYS A 32 -5.59 -6.94 1.35
N TYR A 33 -6.54 -6.02 1.36
CA TYR A 33 -7.28 -5.57 0.19
C TYR A 33 -6.65 -4.30 -0.38
N LEU A 34 -6.18 -4.37 -1.63
CA LEU A 34 -5.57 -3.25 -2.34
C LEU A 34 -6.55 -2.65 -3.34
N HIS A 35 -6.96 -1.41 -3.09
CA HIS A 35 -7.89 -0.67 -3.94
C HIS A 35 -7.19 -0.06 -5.17
N PRO A 36 -7.85 0.04 -6.34
CA PRO A 36 -7.29 0.65 -7.55
C PRO A 36 -6.85 2.12 -7.42
N GLN A 37 -7.33 2.79 -6.38
CA GLN A 37 -6.93 4.16 -6.03
C GLN A 37 -5.66 4.23 -5.16
N GLY A 38 -4.98 3.08 -4.97
CA GLY A 38 -3.74 2.99 -4.20
C GLY A 38 -3.92 2.89 -2.68
N SER A 39 -5.14 2.68 -2.19
CA SER A 39 -5.39 2.51 -0.76
C SER A 39 -5.24 1.03 -0.36
N LEU A 40 -4.50 0.77 0.73
CA LEU A 40 -4.38 -0.55 1.33
C LEU A 40 -5.33 -0.65 2.53
N ILE A 41 -6.15 -1.70 2.57
CA ILE A 41 -7.09 -1.98 3.65
C ILE A 41 -6.72 -3.33 4.26
N ILE A 42 -6.51 -3.38 5.57
CA ILE A 42 -6.26 -4.64 6.30
C ILE A 42 -7.58 -5.05 6.95
N GLN A 43 -8.15 -6.17 6.51
CA GLN A 43 -9.39 -6.73 7.05
C GLN A 43 -9.06 -7.68 8.21
N ASN A 44 -9.89 -7.71 9.25
CA ASN A 44 -9.67 -8.55 10.44
C ASN A 44 -8.19 -8.57 10.92
N PRO A 45 -7.63 -7.41 11.32
CA PRO A 45 -6.21 -7.31 11.65
C PRO A 45 -5.79 -8.28 12.76
N SER A 46 -4.58 -8.82 12.65
CA SER A 46 -3.97 -9.70 13.65
C SER A 46 -2.60 -9.19 14.06
N THR A 47 -2.03 -9.74 15.13
CA THR A 47 -0.66 -9.40 15.59
C THR A 47 0.42 -9.61 14.52
N ARG A 48 0.16 -10.48 13.51
CA ARG A 48 1.03 -10.68 12.34
C ARG A 48 1.09 -9.49 11.39
N ASP A 49 0.10 -8.60 11.45
CA ASP A 49 0.04 -7.40 10.61
C ASP A 49 0.81 -6.22 11.22
N THR A 50 1.31 -6.35 12.46
CA THR A 50 2.12 -5.33 13.12
C THR A 50 3.43 -5.09 12.36
N GLY A 51 3.76 -3.82 12.12
CA GLY A 51 5.02 -3.40 11.55
C GLY A 51 4.93 -2.15 10.69
N PHE A 52 6.01 -1.86 9.96
CA PHE A 52 6.07 -0.72 9.05
C PHE A 52 5.43 -1.03 7.69
N TYR A 53 4.56 -0.13 7.24
CA TYR A 53 3.98 -0.12 5.91
C TYR A 53 4.48 1.12 5.18
N LYS A 54 5.02 0.94 3.98
CA LYS A 54 5.51 2.04 3.14
C LYS A 54 4.71 2.10 1.84
N CYS A 55 4.14 3.26 1.55
CA CYS A 55 3.54 3.58 0.27
C CYS A 55 4.54 4.37 -0.56
N THR A 56 4.70 3.99 -1.82
CA THR A 56 5.49 4.69 -2.83
C THR A 56 4.59 5.04 -4.00
N ALA A 57 4.52 6.31 -4.36
CA ALA A 57 3.80 6.80 -5.53
C ALA A 57 4.80 7.28 -6.59
N LYS A 58 4.75 6.72 -7.79
CA LYS A 58 5.68 7.03 -8.88
C LYS A 58 4.93 7.41 -10.14
N ASN A 59 5.34 8.50 -10.78
CA ASN A 59 4.91 8.87 -12.12
C ASN A 59 6.12 9.25 -12.98
N VAL A 60 5.87 9.75 -14.19
CA VAL A 60 6.92 10.16 -15.14
C VAL A 60 7.72 11.38 -14.68
N ILE A 61 7.21 12.16 -13.72
CA ILE A 61 7.85 13.38 -13.21
C ILE A 61 8.72 13.08 -11.99
N GLY A 62 8.32 12.09 -11.16
CA GLY A 62 9.07 11.78 -9.96
C GLY A 62 8.49 10.64 -9.13
N THR A 63 8.95 10.58 -7.89
CA THR A 63 8.55 9.57 -6.90
C THR A 63 8.42 10.22 -5.53
N ASP A 64 7.35 9.92 -4.82
CA ASP A 64 7.18 10.26 -3.40
C ASP A 64 6.94 8.98 -2.57
N SER A 65 7.27 9.02 -1.29
CA SER A 65 7.08 7.89 -0.38
C SER A 65 6.71 8.33 1.02
N LYS A 66 5.80 7.57 1.65
CA LYS A 66 5.42 7.73 3.07
C LYS A 66 5.41 6.37 3.75
N ALA A 67 5.86 6.33 4.99
CA ALA A 67 5.83 5.12 5.82
C ALA A 67 5.11 5.40 7.14
N THR A 68 4.40 4.40 7.64
CA THR A 68 3.75 4.43 8.95
C THR A 68 3.91 3.09 9.65
N PHE A 69 3.90 3.11 10.99
CA PHE A 69 3.90 1.90 11.80
C PHE A 69 2.48 1.55 12.20
N VAL A 70 2.08 0.30 11.96
CA VAL A 70 0.80 -0.25 12.40
C VAL A 70 1.09 -1.18 13.56
N HIS A 71 0.36 -1.00 14.67
CA HIS A 71 0.43 -1.89 15.83
C HIS A 71 -0.96 -2.47 16.10
N VAL A 72 -1.05 -3.79 16.18
CA VAL A 72 -2.29 -4.52 16.51
C VAL A 72 -2.09 -5.20 17.87
N PHE A 73 -3.04 -4.98 18.79
CA PHE A 73 -3.06 -5.56 20.14
C PHE A 73 -3.99 -6.76 20.19
#